data_AF-A0A453FSM9-F1
#
_entry.id   AF-A0A453FSM9-F1
#
_cell.length_a   1.000
_cell.length_b   1.000
_cell.length_c   1.000
_cell.angle_alpha   90.00
_cell.angle_beta   90.00
_cell.angle_gamma   90.00
#
_symmetry.space_group_name_H-M   'P 1'
#
loop_
_entity.id
_entity.type
_entity.pdbx_description
1 polymer ?
#
loop_
_entity_poly.entity_id
_entity_poly.type
_entity_poly.pdbx_seq_one_letter_code
_entity_poly.pdbx_strand_id
1 'polypeptide(L)'
;MRKLQSTYPVYFLTNGGTEVYADVRRNSLEEAVKLCLASGMQGIVSEARAVFRFPTAIPKIKEADLSLLTYGTLNNVPEAVYMQHLMGVNGVIVDLVPEITGAVSDLIAVPETDVEINDLSGQVAKD
;
A
#
# COMPACT_ATOMS: atom_id res chain seq x y z
N MET A 1 4.18 -17.50 17.45
CA MET A 1 4.85 -17.78 16.17
C MET A 1 6.23 -17.15 16.09
N ARG A 2 6.41 -15.82 16.09
CA ARG A 2 7.76 -15.22 16.01
C ARG A 2 8.72 -15.64 17.14
N LYS A 3 8.22 -15.86 18.36
CA LYS A 3 9.04 -16.38 19.47
C LYS A 3 9.52 -17.83 19.27
N LEU A 4 8.91 -18.58 18.36
CA LEU A 4 9.19 -20.00 18.12
C LEU A 4 10.18 -20.21 16.95
N GLN A 5 10.40 -19.19 16.12
CA GLN A 5 11.34 -19.25 14.99
C GLN A 5 11.85 -17.86 14.63
N SER A 6 13.13 -17.78 14.25
CA SER A 6 13.74 -16.56 13.74
C SER A 6 14.00 -16.58 12.23
N THR A 7 14.00 -17.75 11.59
CA THR A 7 14.41 -17.97 10.20
C THR A 7 13.46 -17.36 9.16
N TYR A 8 12.14 -17.49 9.35
CA TYR A 8 11.17 -17.10 8.35
C TYR A 8 10.45 -15.81 8.75
N PRO A 9 10.19 -14.89 7.81
CA PRO A 9 9.37 -13.71 8.08
C PRO A 9 7.97 -14.08 8.57
N VAL A 10 7.45 -13.32 9.53
CA VAL A 10 6.09 -13.48 10.06
C VAL A 10 5.35 -12.16 9.87
N TYR A 11 4.16 -12.24 9.29
CA TYR A 11 3.31 -11.10 8.99
C TYR A 11 2.00 -11.18 9.75
N PHE A 12 1.40 -10.02 10.04
CA PHE A 12 0.09 -9.93 10.70
C PHE A 12 -1.01 -9.63 9.68
N LEU A 13 -2.02 -10.50 9.61
CA LEU A 13 -3.20 -10.29 8.76
C LEU A 13 -4.21 -9.40 9.47
N THR A 14 -4.61 -8.29 8.84
CA THR A 14 -5.55 -7.32 9.39
C THR A 14 -6.58 -6.86 8.36
N ASN A 15 -7.77 -6.50 8.83
CA ASN A 15 -8.79 -5.85 8.00
C ASN A 15 -8.58 -4.33 7.92
N GLY A 16 -7.67 -3.77 8.71
CA GLY A 16 -7.30 -2.36 8.67
C GLY A 16 -8.47 -1.39 8.89
N GLY A 17 -9.52 -1.82 9.62
CA GLY A 17 -10.71 -0.99 9.88
C GLY A 17 -11.74 -0.95 8.76
N THR A 18 -11.67 -1.88 7.80
CA THR A 18 -12.75 -2.09 6.82
C THR A 18 -14.02 -2.65 7.45
N GLU A 19 -13.85 -3.43 8.50
CA GLU A 19 -14.88 -4.00 9.35
C GLU A 19 -14.44 -3.89 10.81
N VAL A 20 -15.41 -3.87 11.73
CA VAL A 20 -15.15 -3.78 13.18
C VAL A 20 -15.20 -5.16 13.80
N TYR A 21 -14.13 -5.54 14.46
CA TYR A 21 -13.98 -6.79 15.21
C TYR A 21 -13.82 -6.53 16.70
N ALA A 22 -14.12 -7.55 17.52
CA ALA A 22 -13.83 -7.50 18.96
C ALA A 22 -12.33 -7.35 19.26
N ASP A 23 -11.47 -7.92 18.39
CA ASP A 23 -10.02 -7.73 18.46
C ASP A 23 -9.62 -6.39 17.84
N VAL A 24 -9.28 -5.43 18.71
CA VAL A 24 -8.89 -4.07 18.32
C VAL A 24 -7.73 -4.01 17.34
N ARG A 25 -6.85 -5.03 17.35
CA ARG A 25 -5.66 -5.09 16.49
C ARG A 25 -6.02 -5.22 15.00
N ARG A 26 -7.24 -5.67 14.70
CA ARG A 26 -7.76 -5.82 13.33
C ARG A 26 -8.45 -4.56 12.80
N ASN A 27 -8.69 -3.58 13.67
CA ASN A 27 -9.59 -2.45 13.39
C ASN A 27 -8.89 -1.21 12.84
N SER A 28 -7.56 -1.21 12.72
CA SER A 28 -6.81 -0.13 12.06
C SER A 28 -5.43 -0.61 11.62
N LEU A 29 -4.81 0.16 10.72
CA LEU A 29 -3.42 -0.07 10.33
C LEU A 29 -2.46 0.31 11.48
N GLU A 30 -2.80 1.33 12.26
CA GLU A 30 -2.02 1.78 13.41
C GLU A 30 -1.92 0.71 14.51
N GLU A 31 -3.02 0.05 14.85
CA GLU A 31 -2.99 -1.04 15.84
C GLU A 31 -2.23 -2.27 15.31
N ALA A 32 -2.29 -2.52 14.00
CA ALA A 32 -1.49 -3.57 13.37
C ALA A 32 0.02 -3.26 13.45
N VAL A 33 0.43 -2.02 13.21
CA VAL A 33 1.83 -1.57 13.39
C VAL A 33 2.31 -1.79 14.81
N LYS A 34 1.52 -1.36 15.81
CA LYS A 34 1.86 -1.55 17.24
C LYS A 34 2.07 -3.02 17.57
N LEU A 35 1.19 -3.91 17.09
CA LEU A 35 1.31 -5.34 17.32
C LEU A 35 2.59 -5.91 16.69
N CYS A 36 2.88 -5.53 15.44
CA CYS A 36 4.04 -6.04 14.71
C CYS A 36 5.35 -5.63 15.40
N LEU A 37 5.47 -4.37 15.81
CA LEU A 37 6.64 -3.88 16.55
C LEU A 37 6.80 -4.58 17.90
N ALA A 38 5.73 -4.68 18.68
CA ALA A 38 5.76 -5.33 19.99
C ALA A 38 6.09 -6.84 19.91
N SER A 39 5.78 -7.47 18.77
CA SER A 39 5.96 -8.90 18.55
C SER A 39 7.20 -9.26 17.72
N GLY A 40 7.94 -8.27 17.22
CA GLY A 40 9.10 -8.46 16.34
C GLY A 40 8.76 -9.08 14.98
N MET A 41 7.57 -8.76 14.44
CA MET A 41 7.08 -9.24 13.14
C MET A 41 7.60 -8.36 12.00
N GLN A 42 7.74 -8.92 10.81
CA GLN A 42 8.36 -8.26 9.65
C GLN A 42 7.39 -7.40 8.85
N GLY A 43 6.09 -7.54 9.06
CA GLY A 43 5.14 -6.78 8.25
C GLY A 43 3.69 -7.09 8.51
N ILE A 44 2.86 -6.43 7.70
CA ILE A 44 1.41 -6.41 7.78
C ILE A 44 0.87 -6.89 6.43
N VAL A 45 -0.18 -7.69 6.46
CA VAL A 45 -1.01 -8.04 5.31
C VAL A 45 -2.38 -7.42 5.57
N SER A 46 -2.76 -6.38 4.82
CA SER A 46 -4.01 -5.64 5.03
C SER A 46 -5.02 -5.87 3.92
N GLU A 47 -6.31 -5.79 4.23
CA GLU A 47 -7.32 -5.64 3.18
C GLU A 47 -7.06 -4.33 2.41
N ALA A 48 -7.10 -4.38 1.08
CA ALA A 48 -6.66 -3.31 0.18
C ALA A 48 -7.46 -2.01 0.36
N ARG A 49 -8.76 -2.07 0.68
CA ARG A 49 -9.60 -0.89 0.93
C ARG A 49 -9.12 -0.11 2.15
N ALA A 50 -8.48 -0.75 3.13
CA ALA A 50 -7.91 -0.04 4.28
C ALA A 50 -6.79 0.92 3.85
N VAL A 51 -5.94 0.50 2.90
CA VAL A 51 -4.84 1.29 2.36
C VAL A 51 -5.38 2.54 1.67
N PHE A 52 -6.44 2.41 0.87
CA PHE A 52 -7.10 3.54 0.21
C PHE A 52 -7.87 4.44 1.18
N ARG A 53 -8.45 3.88 2.25
CA ARG A 53 -9.15 4.67 3.29
C ARG A 53 -8.19 5.47 4.15
N PHE A 54 -7.00 4.93 4.41
CA PHE A 54 -6.02 5.50 5.32
C PHE A 54 -4.63 5.61 4.67
N PRO A 55 -4.49 6.39 3.58
CA PRO A 55 -3.23 6.48 2.83
C PRO A 55 -2.07 7.02 3.69
N THR A 56 -2.39 7.88 4.67
CA THR A 56 -1.41 8.46 5.60
C THR A 56 -0.76 7.44 6.53
N ALA A 57 -1.29 6.22 6.63
CA ALA A 57 -0.69 5.16 7.42
C ALA A 57 0.48 4.48 6.69
N ILE A 58 0.53 4.53 5.35
CA ILE A 58 1.52 3.79 4.55
C ILE A 58 2.94 4.32 4.77
N PRO A 59 3.20 5.66 4.76
CA PRO A 59 4.52 6.18 5.09
C PRO A 59 4.95 5.78 6.50
N LYS A 60 4.02 5.77 7.47
CA LYS A 60 4.31 5.38 8.86
C LYS A 60 4.69 3.91 8.98
N ILE A 61 4.06 3.03 8.20
CA ILE A 61 4.40 1.60 8.14
C ILE A 61 5.82 1.44 7.58
N LYS A 62 6.15 2.18 6.52
CA LYS A 62 7.49 2.18 5.92
C LYS A 62 8.56 2.73 6.86
N GLU A 63 8.29 3.83 7.56
CA GLU A 63 9.17 4.42 8.58
C GLU A 63 9.41 3.47 9.77
N ALA A 64 8.44 2.60 10.05
CA ALA A 64 8.55 1.57 11.09
C ALA A 64 9.35 0.33 10.63
N ASP A 65 9.95 0.34 9.44
CA ASP A 65 10.67 -0.78 8.83
C ASP A 65 9.82 -2.06 8.72
N LEU A 66 8.52 -1.89 8.45
CA LEU A 66 7.57 -2.97 8.25
C LEU A 66 7.18 -3.06 6.78
N SER A 67 7.19 -4.28 6.24
CA SER A 67 6.64 -4.56 4.91
C SER A 67 5.11 -4.51 4.94
N LEU A 68 4.50 -3.86 3.94
CA LEU A 68 3.06 -3.82 3.73
C LEU A 68 2.68 -4.63 2.48
N LEU A 69 1.88 -5.67 2.68
CA LEU A 69 1.24 -6.42 1.62
C LEU A 69 -0.27 -6.23 1.69
N THR A 70 -0.98 -6.41 0.58
CA THR A 70 -2.43 -6.34 0.57
C THR A 70 -3.11 -7.57 0.01
N TYR A 71 -4.38 -7.76 0.37
CA TYR A 71 -5.31 -8.72 -0.23
C TYR A 71 -6.67 -8.07 -0.45
N GLY A 72 -7.57 -8.74 -1.17
CA GLY A 72 -8.96 -8.33 -1.33
C GLY A 72 -9.31 -8.06 -2.79
N THR A 73 -10.58 -7.76 -3.03
CA THR A 73 -11.12 -7.69 -4.41
C THR A 73 -10.50 -6.58 -5.24
N LEU A 74 -10.04 -5.49 -4.62
CA LEU A 74 -9.35 -4.40 -5.32
C LEU A 74 -8.00 -4.82 -5.90
N ASN A 75 -7.40 -5.90 -5.40
CA ASN A 75 -6.15 -6.41 -5.98
C ASN A 75 -6.35 -7.11 -7.33
N ASN A 76 -7.60 -7.34 -7.74
CA ASN A 76 -7.95 -7.83 -9.07
C ASN A 76 -8.29 -6.68 -10.05
N VAL A 77 -8.02 -5.42 -9.67
CA VAL A 77 -8.21 -4.24 -10.53
C VAL A 77 -6.84 -3.63 -10.84
N PRO A 78 -6.37 -3.63 -12.10
CA PRO A 78 -5.02 -3.16 -12.46
C PRO A 78 -4.68 -1.75 -11.98
N GLU A 79 -5.60 -0.81 -12.13
CA GLU A 79 -5.41 0.59 -11.71
C GLU A 79 -5.24 0.70 -10.20
N ALA A 80 -6.00 -0.08 -9.44
CA ALA A 80 -5.86 -0.12 -7.99
C ALA A 80 -4.52 -0.73 -7.56
N VAL A 81 -4.01 -1.75 -8.26
CA VAL A 81 -2.68 -2.32 -8.00
C VAL A 81 -1.58 -1.31 -8.33
N TYR A 82 -1.70 -0.60 -9.46
CA TYR A 82 -0.76 0.46 -9.82
C TYR A 82 -0.75 1.61 -8.80
N MET A 83 -1.92 2.05 -8.33
CA MET A 83 -1.99 3.05 -7.26
C MET A 83 -1.33 2.56 -5.97
N GLN A 84 -1.55 1.30 -5.57
CA GLN A 84 -0.89 0.71 -4.40
C GLN A 84 0.64 0.71 -4.55
N HIS A 85 1.16 0.43 -5.74
CA HIS A 85 2.59 0.52 -6.04
C HIS A 85 3.11 1.95 -5.81
N LEU A 86 2.43 2.97 -6.37
CA LEU A 86 2.80 4.38 -6.18
C LEU A 86 2.75 4.81 -4.70
N MET A 87 1.80 4.29 -3.94
CA MET A 87 1.68 4.57 -2.50
C MET A 87 2.77 3.89 -1.65
N GLY A 88 3.55 2.98 -2.22
CA GLY A 88 4.64 2.28 -1.53
C GLY A 88 4.25 0.97 -0.86
N VAL A 89 3.16 0.33 -1.29
CA VAL A 89 2.84 -1.06 -0.90
C VAL A 89 3.88 -2.01 -1.50
N ASN A 90 4.41 -2.94 -0.70
CA ASN A 90 5.49 -3.83 -1.10
C ASN A 90 5.04 -5.00 -1.98
N GLY A 91 3.75 -5.37 -1.94
CA GLY A 91 3.22 -6.44 -2.75
C GLY A 91 1.71 -6.63 -2.60
N VAL A 92 1.11 -7.24 -3.62
CA VAL A 92 -0.33 -7.49 -3.71
C VAL A 92 -0.59 -9.00 -3.86
N ILE A 93 -1.55 -9.53 -3.12
CA ILE A 93 -2.06 -10.89 -3.27
C ILE A 93 -3.26 -10.81 -4.22
N VAL A 94 -3.19 -11.50 -5.35
CA VAL A 94 -4.16 -11.43 -6.46
C VAL A 94 -4.69 -12.82 -6.80
N ASP A 95 -5.92 -12.88 -7.32
CA ASP A 95 -6.49 -14.13 -7.86
C ASP A 95 -6.14 -14.30 -9.34
N LEU A 96 -6.07 -13.19 -10.09
CA LEU A 96 -5.93 -13.15 -11.54
C LEU A 96 -4.49 -12.80 -11.96
N VAL A 97 -3.55 -13.69 -11.65
CA VAL A 97 -2.10 -13.43 -11.82
C VAL A 97 -1.72 -12.98 -13.24
N PRO A 98 -2.12 -13.65 -14.34
CA PRO A 98 -1.68 -13.27 -15.68
C PRO A 98 -2.16 -11.87 -16.09
N GLU A 99 -3.42 -11.55 -15.76
CA GLU A 99 -4.09 -10.30 -16.13
C GLU A 99 -3.46 -9.11 -15.40
N ILE A 100 -3.28 -9.25 -14.07
CA ILE A 100 -2.65 -8.19 -13.27
C ILE A 100 -1.19 -7.99 -13.64
N THR A 101 -0.44 -9.07 -13.87
CA THR A 101 0.99 -8.95 -14.22
C THR A 101 1.18 -8.23 -15.56
N GLY A 102 0.36 -8.54 -16.57
CA GLY A 102 0.40 -7.86 -17.86
C GLY A 102 0.06 -6.38 -17.73
N ALA A 103 -1.09 -6.07 -17.14
CA ALA A 103 -1.57 -4.70 -17.03
C ALA A 103 -0.65 -3.81 -16.16
N VAL A 104 -0.12 -4.32 -15.06
CA VAL A 104 0.80 -3.56 -14.19
C VAL A 104 2.16 -3.35 -14.86
N SER A 105 2.66 -4.33 -15.63
CA SER A 105 3.90 -4.15 -16.39
C SER A 105 3.78 -3.03 -17.41
N ASP A 106 2.64 -2.94 -18.11
CA ASP A 106 2.38 -1.88 -19.08
C ASP A 106 2.29 -0.51 -18.40
N LEU A 107 1.61 -0.43 -17.25
CA LEU A 107 1.44 0.82 -16.48
C LEU A 107 2.75 1.33 -15.88
N ILE A 108 3.63 0.43 -15.41
CA ILE A 108 4.96 0.80 -14.88
C ILE A 108 5.92 1.19 -16.01
N ALA A 109 5.75 0.63 -17.21
CA ALA A 109 6.58 0.95 -18.37
C ALA A 109 6.28 2.32 -19.01
N VAL A 110 5.19 2.98 -18.64
CA VAL A 110 4.89 4.34 -19.13
C VAL A 110 5.79 5.34 -18.40
N PRO A 111 6.70 6.06 -19.10
CA PRO A 111 7.46 7.12 -18.47
C PRO A 111 6.54 8.27 -18.06
N GLU A 112 6.81 8.87 -16.89
CA GLU A 112 6.14 10.10 -16.46
C GLU A 112 6.25 11.14 -17.58
N THR A 113 5.10 11.55 -18.14
CA THR A 113 5.11 12.66 -19.09
C THR A 113 5.24 13.92 -18.26
N ASP A 114 6.39 14.59 -18.38
CA ASP A 114 6.60 15.92 -17.83
C ASP A 114 5.51 16.84 -18.41
N VAL A 115 4.47 17.11 -17.62
CA VAL A 115 3.46 18.10 -17.97
C VAL A 115 4.10 19.47 -17.79
N GLU A 116 4.78 19.96 -18.84
CA GLU A 116 5.22 21.35 -18.93
C GLU A 116 3.97 22.25 -18.91
N ILE A 117 3.68 22.81 -17.73
CA ILE A 117 2.73 23.91 -17.60
C ILE A 117 3.40 25.14 -18.20
N ASN A 118 3.11 25.44 -19.48
CA ASN A 118 3.46 26.71 -20.09
C ASN A 118 2.69 27.84 -19.39
N ASP A 119 3.41 28.58 -18.55
CA ASP A 119 2.95 29.79 -17.88
C ASP A 119 2.69 30.90 -18.90
N LEU A 120 1.42 31.13 -19.23
CA LEU A 120 0.96 32.25 -20.04
C LEU A 120 0.83 33.53 -19.18
N SER A 121 1.94 33.97 -18.56
CA SER A 121 2.01 35.26 -17.88
C SER A 121 3.18 36.10 -18.40
N GLY A 122 3.01 36.65 -19.60
CA GLY A 122 4.06 37.44 -20.25
C GLY A 122 3.57 38.40 -21.32
N GLN A 123 2.55 39.21 -21.04
CA GLN A 123 2.30 40.44 -21.81
C GLN A 123 1.53 41.46 -20.97
N VAL A 124 2.25 42.13 -20.07
CA VAL A 124 1.90 43.48 -19.64
C VAL A 124 3.17 44.34 -19.68
N ALA A 125 3.04 45.48 -20.37
CA ALA A 125 3.88 46.67 -20.40
C ALA A 125 5.13 46.66 -21.31
N LYS A 126 5.04 47.46 -22.38
CA LYS A 126 5.95 48.59 -22.57
C LYS A 126 5.31 49.67 -23.46
N ASP A 127 5.18 50.85 -22.84
CA ASP A 127 5.12 52.24 -23.32
C ASP A 127 4.24 52.62 -24.54
#